data_AF-A0A1Q3YZI5-F1
#
_entry.id   AF-A0A1Q3YZI5-F1
#
_cell.length_a   1.000
_cell.length_b   1.000
_cell.length_c   1.000
_cell.angle_alpha   90.00
_cell.angle_beta   90.00
_cell.angle_gamma   90.00
#
_symmetry.space_group_name_H-M   'P 1'
#
loop_
_entity.id
_entity.type
_entity.pdbx_description
1 polymer ?
#
loop_
_entity_poly.entity_id
_entity_poly.type
_entity_poly.pdbx_seq_one_letter_code
_entity_poly.pdbx_strand_id
1 'polypeptide(L)'
;MGKLILSRRRFLTGSALGVSSLVLSGCDQFDFLGQTDNQVRDVLERANSLTYHAQRLLGGQQALARTFSESEIRQPQRPNGSTDPNSAEYLALKANDFADYKFRVMGLVENELTFSLAELRNMPSQSQVTRHDCVEGWSCIAKWTGTRLGPILDQAKPKPAARFVVYHCYDSMGGGFSGPEAYYETSDLIDATHPQTILAYGLNNATLPVSNGAPIRVRIERALGYKQAKYVHTVELVDSFAKFGGGHGGYWEDHGYDWYGGI
;
A
#
# COMPACT_ATOMS: atom_id res chain seq x y z
N MET A 1 -50.25 22.60 -10.12
CA MET A 1 -48.92 22.14 -9.64
C MET A 1 -48.13 21.63 -10.85
N GLY A 2 -47.20 22.44 -11.37
CA GLY A 2 -46.37 22.06 -12.53
C GLY A 2 -45.20 21.19 -12.09
N LYS A 3 -45.04 20.01 -12.70
CA LYS A 3 -43.86 19.14 -12.50
C LYS A 3 -42.65 19.75 -13.19
N LEU A 4 -41.62 20.10 -12.42
CA LEU A 4 -40.29 20.44 -12.95
C LEU A 4 -39.62 19.16 -13.45
N ILE A 5 -39.48 19.03 -14.77
CA ILE A 5 -38.68 17.98 -15.40
C ILE A 5 -37.26 18.53 -15.60
N LEU A 6 -36.33 18.17 -14.73
CA LEU A 6 -34.90 18.41 -14.98
C LEU A 6 -34.42 17.42 -16.04
N SER A 7 -34.01 17.92 -17.21
CA SER A 7 -33.37 17.09 -18.24
C SER A 7 -31.86 16.99 -17.97
N ARG A 8 -31.29 15.80 -18.21
CA ARG A 8 -29.84 15.49 -18.09
C ARG A 8 -28.94 16.53 -18.78
N ARG A 9 -29.42 17.14 -19.87
CA ARG A 9 -28.67 18.14 -20.64
C ARG A 9 -28.51 19.46 -19.90
N ARG A 10 -29.52 19.89 -19.11
CA ARG A 10 -29.44 21.10 -18.28
C ARG A 10 -28.57 20.92 -17.04
N PHE A 11 -28.48 19.71 -16.52
CA PHE A 11 -27.56 19.38 -15.41
C PHE A 11 -26.10 19.51 -15.88
N LEU A 12 -25.75 18.91 -17.02
CA LEU A 12 -24.38 18.93 -17.55
C LEU A 12 -23.93 20.31 -18.06
N THR A 13 -24.84 21.13 -18.60
CA THR A 13 -24.49 22.52 -18.98
C THR A 13 -24.47 23.49 -17.80
N GLY A 14 -25.19 23.21 -16.70
CA GLY A 14 -25.14 24.02 -15.49
C GLY A 14 -23.83 23.86 -14.70
N SER A 15 -23.21 22.68 -14.76
CA SER A 15 -21.92 22.39 -14.11
C SER A 15 -20.70 22.92 -14.86
N ALA A 16 -20.83 23.35 -16.11
CA ALA A 16 -19.71 23.79 -16.95
C ALA A 16 -19.31 25.27 -16.74
N LEU A 17 -20.08 26.04 -15.97
CA LEU A 17 -19.81 27.47 -15.71
C LEU A 17 -19.06 27.73 -14.38
N GLY A 18 -18.64 26.69 -13.66
CA GLY A 18 -18.05 26.82 -12.33
C GLY A 18 -16.54 26.52 -12.20
N VAL A 19 -15.85 26.02 -13.24
CA VAL A 19 -14.48 25.48 -13.06
C VAL A 19 -13.43 26.05 -14.05
N SER A 20 -13.83 26.86 -15.02
CA SER A 20 -12.92 27.30 -16.09
C SER A 20 -12.31 28.67 -15.83
N SER A 21 -11.52 28.82 -14.76
CA SER A 21 -10.63 29.99 -14.61
C SER A 21 -9.44 29.74 -13.68
N LEU A 22 -8.76 28.59 -13.82
CA LEU A 22 -7.41 28.44 -13.25
C LEU A 22 -6.39 28.78 -14.33
N VAL A 23 -5.96 30.04 -14.27
CA VAL A 23 -4.89 30.62 -15.07
C VAL A 23 -3.58 29.91 -14.74
N LEU A 24 -2.84 29.54 -15.79
CA LEU A 24 -1.48 29.01 -15.74
C LEU A 24 -0.53 29.99 -15.03
N SER A 25 -0.21 29.73 -13.77
CA SER A 25 0.90 30.38 -13.06
C SER A 25 1.70 29.34 -12.26
N GLY A 26 2.92 29.06 -12.75
CA GLY A 26 4.15 28.69 -12.03
C GLY A 26 4.10 27.59 -10.95
N CYS A 27 5.01 26.61 -11.08
CA CYS A 27 5.24 25.54 -10.11
C CYS A 27 5.65 26.00 -8.69
N ASP A 28 5.93 27.28 -8.45
CA ASP A 28 6.25 27.81 -7.11
C ASP A 28 5.00 28.31 -6.36
N GLN A 29 3.85 28.42 -7.03
CA GLN A 29 2.60 28.87 -6.41
C GLN A 29 2.04 27.82 -5.43
N PHE A 30 2.47 26.55 -5.54
CA PHE A 30 1.88 25.42 -4.81
C PHE A 30 2.75 24.87 -3.69
N ASP A 31 3.88 25.51 -3.35
CA ASP A 31 4.72 25.13 -2.20
C ASP A 31 3.94 25.12 -0.87
N PHE A 32 2.85 25.90 -0.79
CA PHE A 32 1.94 25.89 0.35
C PHE A 32 1.17 24.56 0.52
N LEU A 33 1.06 23.73 -0.51
CA LEU A 33 0.44 22.40 -0.43
C LEU A 33 1.32 21.40 0.35
N GLY A 34 2.63 21.68 0.44
CA GLY A 34 3.56 20.92 1.29
C GLY A 34 3.56 21.36 2.76
N GLN A 35 2.97 22.51 3.09
CA GLN A 35 2.92 23.02 4.47
C GLN A 35 1.78 22.36 5.25
N THR A 36 2.10 21.87 6.45
CA THR A 36 1.22 21.05 7.31
C THR A 36 -0.02 21.76 7.87
N ASP A 37 -0.13 23.09 7.73
CA ASP A 37 -1.14 23.93 8.40
C ASP A 37 -2.07 24.69 7.41
N ASN A 38 -2.24 24.18 6.19
CA ASN A 38 -2.98 24.86 5.12
C ASN A 38 -4.41 24.31 4.91
N GLN A 39 -5.41 25.19 4.90
CA GLN A 39 -6.83 24.86 4.65
C GLN A 39 -7.08 24.12 3.33
N VAL A 40 -6.24 24.32 2.32
CA VAL A 40 -6.36 23.59 1.04
C VAL A 40 -5.95 22.12 1.21
N ARG A 41 -4.95 21.83 2.04
CA ARG A 41 -4.55 20.47 2.39
C ARG A 41 -5.66 19.78 3.18
N ASP A 42 -6.29 20.45 4.13
CA ASP A 42 -7.46 19.92 4.86
C ASP A 42 -8.62 19.53 3.92
N VAL A 43 -8.85 20.32 2.86
CA VAL A 43 -9.87 20.00 1.84
C VAL A 43 -9.47 18.78 1.01
N LEU A 44 -8.19 18.63 0.65
CA LEU A 44 -7.68 17.45 -0.05
C LEU A 44 -7.72 16.20 0.84
N GLU A 45 -7.35 16.31 2.12
CA GLU A 45 -7.46 15.21 3.09
C GLU A 45 -8.92 14.77 3.30
N ARG A 46 -9.86 15.72 3.35
CA ARG A 46 -11.30 15.42 3.35
C ARG A 46 -11.77 14.74 2.07
N ALA A 47 -11.24 15.15 0.91
CA ALA A 47 -11.50 14.46 -0.35
C ALA A 47 -10.98 13.03 -0.33
N ASN A 48 -9.81 12.78 0.28
CA ASN A 48 -9.26 11.44 0.49
C ASN A 48 -10.13 10.58 1.38
N SER A 49 -10.67 11.14 2.48
CA SER A 49 -11.64 10.44 3.32
C SER A 49 -12.93 10.11 2.56
N LEU A 50 -13.45 11.02 1.74
CA LEU A 50 -14.63 10.77 0.92
C LEU A 50 -14.38 9.67 -0.12
N THR A 51 -13.23 9.70 -0.80
CA THR A 51 -12.80 8.68 -1.77
C THR A 51 -12.70 7.31 -1.10
N TYR A 52 -12.04 7.22 0.06
CA TYR A 52 -11.96 6.00 0.87
C TYR A 52 -13.36 5.46 1.20
N HIS A 53 -14.24 6.29 1.77
CA HIS A 53 -15.59 5.86 2.13
C HIS A 53 -16.43 5.45 0.91
N ALA A 54 -16.33 6.17 -0.21
CA ALA A 54 -17.04 5.84 -1.44
C ALA A 54 -16.54 4.53 -2.04
N GLN A 55 -15.22 4.32 -2.15
CA GLN A 55 -14.64 3.08 -2.65
C GLN A 55 -14.95 1.90 -1.72
N ARG A 56 -15.04 2.13 -0.40
CA ARG A 56 -15.45 1.12 0.57
C ARG A 56 -16.90 0.69 0.42
N LEU A 57 -17.80 1.64 0.17
CA LEU A 57 -19.22 1.38 -0.06
C LEU A 57 -19.48 0.70 -1.40
N LEU A 58 -18.81 1.15 -2.47
CA LEU A 58 -19.06 0.70 -3.84
C LEU A 58 -18.29 -0.57 -4.21
N GLY A 59 -17.04 -0.69 -3.74
CA GLY A 59 -16.14 -1.79 -4.12
C GLY A 59 -16.46 -3.10 -3.43
N GLY A 60 -17.28 -3.11 -2.38
CA GLY A 60 -17.54 -4.29 -1.55
C GLY A 60 -16.29 -4.72 -0.75
N GLN A 61 -16.51 -5.10 0.50
CA GLN A 61 -15.40 -5.39 1.42
C GLN A 61 -14.49 -6.55 0.98
N GLN A 62 -15.02 -7.46 0.16
CA GLN A 62 -14.41 -8.74 -0.21
C GLN A 62 -14.40 -8.96 -1.74
N ALA A 63 -14.65 -7.92 -2.54
CA ALA A 63 -14.53 -8.07 -3.99
C ALA A 63 -13.09 -8.40 -4.37
N LEU A 64 -12.91 -9.46 -5.14
CA LEU A 64 -11.61 -9.93 -5.57
C LEU A 64 -11.08 -9.03 -6.70
N ALA A 65 -9.79 -8.68 -6.62
CA ALA A 65 -9.05 -8.13 -7.73
C ALA A 65 -9.02 -9.13 -8.88
N ARG A 66 -9.11 -8.62 -10.11
CA ARG A 66 -9.07 -9.43 -11.33
C ARG A 66 -7.78 -10.25 -11.38
N THR A 67 -7.93 -11.53 -11.63
CA THR A 67 -6.83 -12.43 -11.95
C THR A 67 -6.67 -12.61 -13.46
N PHE A 68 -5.45 -12.92 -13.87
CA PHE A 68 -5.07 -13.13 -15.27
C PHE A 68 -4.55 -14.54 -15.48
N SER A 69 -4.39 -14.95 -16.74
CA SER A 69 -3.70 -16.18 -17.09
C SER A 69 -2.18 -15.95 -17.15
N GLU A 70 -1.37 -16.99 -16.91
CA GLU A 70 0.10 -16.85 -16.99
C GLU A 70 0.59 -16.45 -18.39
N SER A 71 -0.15 -16.75 -19.45
CA SER A 71 0.16 -16.34 -20.83
C SER A 71 0.01 -14.82 -21.07
N GLU A 72 -0.63 -14.10 -20.14
CA GLU A 72 -0.74 -12.64 -20.16
C GLU A 72 0.47 -11.94 -19.51
N ILE A 73 1.41 -12.68 -18.93
CA ILE A 73 2.69 -12.15 -18.44
C ILE A 73 3.57 -11.84 -19.66
N ARG A 74 3.61 -10.57 -20.07
CA ARG A 74 4.37 -10.12 -21.27
C ARG A 74 5.74 -9.56 -20.95
N GLN A 75 5.98 -9.18 -19.69
CA GLN A 75 7.19 -8.48 -19.24
C GLN A 75 7.53 -8.86 -17.80
N PRO A 76 8.79 -8.76 -17.37
CA PRO A 76 9.15 -8.96 -15.97
C PRO A 76 8.50 -7.89 -15.10
N GLN A 77 8.32 -8.20 -13.80
CA GLN A 77 7.87 -7.20 -12.84
C GLN A 77 8.95 -6.13 -12.67
N ARG A 78 8.68 -4.91 -13.12
CA ARG A 78 9.58 -3.76 -12.97
C ARG A 78 9.84 -3.47 -11.47
N PRO A 79 11.11 -3.47 -11.02
CA PRO A 79 11.50 -2.90 -9.74
C PRO A 79 11.24 -1.39 -9.72
N ASN A 80 10.72 -0.86 -8.62
CA ASN A 80 10.48 0.59 -8.43
C ASN A 80 10.76 1.02 -6.98
N GLY A 81 11.13 2.28 -6.75
CA GLY A 81 11.59 2.76 -5.43
C GLY A 81 12.95 2.17 -5.03
N SER A 82 13.18 1.94 -3.73
CA SER A 82 14.38 1.25 -3.22
C SER A 82 14.53 -0.16 -3.79
N THR A 83 15.66 -0.53 -4.40
CA THR A 83 15.83 -1.87 -5.02
C THR A 83 16.88 -2.75 -4.33
N ASP A 84 17.66 -2.21 -3.42
CA ASP A 84 18.64 -2.98 -2.63
C ASP A 84 18.88 -2.25 -1.30
N PRO A 85 18.19 -2.63 -0.22
CA PRO A 85 18.43 -2.04 1.09
C PRO A 85 19.89 -2.25 1.51
N ASN A 86 20.51 -1.20 2.04
CA ASN A 86 21.93 -1.16 2.39
C ASN A 86 22.18 -1.09 3.91
N SER A 87 21.14 -1.26 4.72
CA SER A 87 21.30 -1.35 6.17
C SER A 87 22.15 -2.56 6.56
N ALA A 88 22.99 -2.42 7.58
CA ALA A 88 23.91 -3.48 8.00
C ALA A 88 23.17 -4.78 8.35
N GLU A 89 21.99 -4.66 8.98
CA GLU A 89 21.11 -5.78 9.30
C GLU A 89 20.63 -6.51 8.03
N TYR A 90 20.09 -5.78 7.06
CA TYR A 90 19.60 -6.41 5.83
C TYR A 90 20.72 -7.03 5.00
N LEU A 91 21.90 -6.40 4.96
CA LEU A 91 23.08 -6.96 4.29
C LEU A 91 23.53 -8.26 4.94
N ALA A 92 23.51 -8.36 6.27
CA ALA A 92 23.81 -9.59 6.99
C ALA A 92 22.79 -10.71 6.67
N LEU A 93 21.50 -10.38 6.64
CA LEU A 93 20.45 -11.33 6.25
C LEU A 93 20.65 -11.81 4.80
N LYS A 94 20.89 -10.88 3.87
CA LYS A 94 21.12 -11.18 2.44
C LYS A 94 22.36 -12.06 2.24
N ALA A 95 23.44 -11.83 3.00
CA ALA A 95 24.67 -12.61 2.93
C ALA A 95 24.49 -14.07 3.40
N ASN A 96 23.48 -14.34 4.23
CA ASN A 96 23.12 -15.68 4.69
C ASN A 96 21.81 -16.20 4.08
N ASP A 97 21.51 -15.79 2.84
CA ASP A 97 20.32 -16.20 2.08
C ASP A 97 18.99 -16.06 2.86
N PHE A 98 18.92 -15.06 3.73
CA PHE A 98 17.79 -14.77 4.63
C PHE A 98 17.44 -15.91 5.60
N ALA A 99 18.37 -16.82 5.92
CA ALA A 99 18.14 -17.91 6.87
C ALA A 99 17.75 -17.41 8.27
N ASP A 100 18.32 -16.28 8.68
CA ASP A 100 18.07 -15.67 9.99
C ASP A 100 16.89 -14.68 9.99
N TYR A 101 16.21 -14.50 8.85
CA TYR A 101 15.09 -13.56 8.74
C TYR A 101 13.94 -13.93 9.68
N LYS A 102 13.37 -12.91 10.33
CA LYS A 102 12.19 -13.00 11.18
C LYS A 102 11.13 -12.02 10.71
N PHE A 103 9.93 -12.54 10.48
CA PHE A 103 8.71 -11.77 10.32
C PHE A 103 7.96 -11.69 11.64
N ARG A 104 7.58 -10.50 12.08
CA ARG A 104 6.92 -10.28 13.37
C ARG A 104 5.51 -9.73 13.20
N VAL A 105 4.61 -10.13 14.09
CA VAL A 105 3.27 -9.54 14.25
C VAL A 105 3.15 -9.03 15.67
N MET A 106 2.84 -7.73 15.83
CA MET A 106 2.81 -7.07 17.13
C MET A 106 1.77 -5.95 17.21
N GLY A 107 1.73 -5.23 18.34
CA GLY A 107 0.85 -4.09 18.57
C GLY A 107 -0.47 -4.48 19.22
N LEU A 108 -1.59 -4.06 18.63
CA LEU A 108 -2.95 -4.33 19.13
C LEU A 108 -3.40 -5.76 18.83
N VAL A 109 -2.70 -6.74 19.41
CA VAL A 109 -2.95 -8.18 19.31
C VAL A 109 -2.93 -8.82 20.70
N GLU A 110 -3.57 -9.98 20.87
CA GLU A 110 -3.46 -10.77 22.11
C GLU A 110 -2.17 -11.60 22.15
N ASN A 111 -1.69 -12.07 21.00
CA ASN A 111 -0.47 -12.85 20.88
C ASN A 111 0.47 -12.18 19.88
N GLU A 112 1.62 -11.70 20.34
CA GLU A 112 2.71 -11.35 19.42
C GLU A 112 3.30 -12.62 18.82
N LEU A 113 3.52 -12.61 17.51
CA LEU A 113 3.99 -13.78 16.77
C LEU A 113 5.31 -13.46 16.06
N THR A 114 6.14 -14.48 15.89
CA THR A 114 7.37 -14.39 15.10
C THR A 114 7.53 -15.65 14.27
N PHE A 115 7.82 -15.48 12.98
CA PHE A 115 8.01 -16.55 12.02
C PHE A 115 9.33 -16.38 11.28
N SER A 116 10.06 -17.47 11.09
CA SER A 116 11.14 -17.54 10.11
C SER A 116 10.61 -17.54 8.68
N LEU A 117 11.48 -17.24 7.71
CA LEU A 117 11.13 -17.36 6.29
C LEU A 117 10.70 -18.80 5.92
N ALA A 118 11.34 -19.80 6.52
CA ALA A 118 11.01 -21.21 6.30
C ALA A 118 9.61 -21.56 6.83
N GLU A 119 9.24 -21.08 8.02
CA GLU A 119 7.90 -21.28 8.57
C GLU A 119 6.83 -20.62 7.70
N LEU A 120 7.07 -19.37 7.23
CA LEU A 120 6.15 -18.71 6.31
C LEU A 120 5.97 -19.53 5.02
N ARG A 121 7.04 -20.09 4.45
CA ARG A 121 6.98 -20.93 3.24
C ARG A 121 6.29 -22.28 3.47
N ASN A 122 6.29 -22.79 4.70
CA ASN A 122 5.63 -24.05 5.07
C ASN A 122 4.13 -23.88 5.37
N MET A 123 3.63 -22.66 5.53
CA MET A 123 2.20 -22.38 5.62
C MET A 123 1.50 -22.57 4.26
N PRO A 124 0.16 -22.74 4.23
CA PRO A 124 -0.59 -22.80 2.98
C PRO A 124 -0.30 -21.60 2.07
N SER A 125 0.36 -21.87 0.94
CA SER A 125 0.72 -20.86 -0.05
C SER A 125 -0.44 -20.57 -1.00
N GLN A 126 -0.58 -19.31 -1.40
CA GLN A 126 -1.45 -18.86 -2.49
C GLN A 126 -0.61 -18.32 -3.64
N SER A 127 -0.94 -18.73 -4.86
CA SER A 127 -0.42 -18.12 -6.08
C SER A 127 -1.51 -17.32 -6.78
N GLN A 128 -1.19 -16.11 -7.20
CA GLN A 128 -2.12 -15.24 -7.92
C GLN A 128 -1.41 -14.51 -9.05
N VAL A 129 -2.01 -14.52 -10.25
CA VAL A 129 -1.53 -13.72 -11.38
C VAL A 129 -2.36 -12.44 -11.41
N THR A 130 -1.76 -11.33 -11.04
CA THR A 130 -2.44 -10.05 -10.84
C THR A 130 -1.69 -8.93 -11.54
N ARG A 131 -2.40 -7.83 -11.79
CA ARG A 131 -1.81 -6.62 -12.34
C ARG A 131 -1.34 -5.72 -11.20
N HIS A 132 -0.09 -5.30 -11.28
CA HIS A 132 0.46 -4.23 -10.46
C HIS A 132 0.31 -2.92 -11.22
N ASP A 133 -0.46 -1.99 -10.66
CA ASP A 133 -0.70 -0.67 -11.23
C ASP A 133 0.12 0.37 -10.46
N CYS A 134 1.04 1.06 -11.15
CA CYS A 134 1.86 2.09 -10.56
C CYS A 134 1.25 3.48 -10.81
N VAL A 135 1.32 4.34 -9.80
CA VAL A 135 0.90 5.73 -9.87
C VAL A 135 1.64 6.54 -10.95
N GLU A 136 2.84 6.10 -11.35
CA GLU A 136 3.62 6.68 -12.45
C GLU A 136 3.08 6.35 -13.86
N GLY A 137 1.89 5.73 -13.97
CA GLY A 137 1.20 5.51 -15.24
C GLY A 137 1.62 4.25 -16.00
N TRP A 138 2.28 3.29 -15.35
CA TRP A 138 2.63 2.00 -15.93
C TRP A 138 2.03 0.84 -15.13
N SER A 139 1.85 -0.30 -15.80
CA SER A 139 1.37 -1.52 -15.15
C SER A 139 2.12 -2.77 -15.62
N CYS A 140 2.15 -3.80 -14.79
CA CYS A 140 2.76 -5.10 -15.08
C CYS A 140 1.86 -6.22 -14.59
N ILE A 141 1.71 -7.30 -15.35
CA ILE A 141 1.07 -8.53 -14.88
C ILE A 141 2.18 -9.48 -14.42
N ALA A 142 2.05 -10.02 -13.22
CA ALA A 142 3.01 -10.96 -12.66
C ALA A 142 2.30 -12.01 -11.80
N LYS A 143 2.92 -13.18 -11.70
CA LYS A 143 2.50 -14.24 -10.77
C LYS A 143 3.22 -14.06 -9.44
N TRP A 144 2.45 -13.86 -8.38
CA TRP A 144 2.95 -13.74 -7.02
C TRP A 144 2.61 -15.00 -6.23
N THR A 145 3.57 -15.50 -5.46
CA THR A 145 3.37 -16.64 -4.57
C THR A 145 3.77 -16.26 -3.15
N GLY A 146 2.91 -16.56 -2.19
CA GLY A 146 3.10 -16.16 -0.81
C GLY A 146 2.09 -16.76 0.15
N THR A 147 2.26 -16.44 1.43
CA THR A 147 1.33 -16.84 2.49
C THR A 147 0.31 -15.75 2.73
N ARG A 148 -0.96 -16.10 2.88
CA ARG A 148 -2.02 -15.13 3.14
C ARG A 148 -1.81 -14.45 4.48
N LEU A 149 -1.92 -13.12 4.51
CA LEU A 149 -1.70 -12.34 5.74
C LEU A 149 -2.86 -12.52 6.73
N GLY A 150 -4.11 -12.54 6.26
CA GLY A 150 -5.30 -12.70 7.11
C GLY A 150 -5.21 -13.85 8.12
N PRO A 151 -4.96 -15.10 7.71
CA PRO A 151 -4.80 -16.23 8.64
C PRO A 151 -3.65 -16.10 9.64
N ILE A 152 -2.61 -15.32 9.33
CA ILE A 152 -1.54 -15.02 10.29
C ILE A 152 -2.06 -14.01 11.32
N LEU A 153 -2.78 -12.98 10.89
CA LEU A 153 -3.40 -12.00 11.79
C LEU A 153 -4.45 -12.65 12.70
N ASP A 154 -5.24 -13.59 12.18
CA ASP A 154 -6.23 -14.35 12.96
C ASP A 154 -5.56 -15.12 14.11
N GLN A 155 -4.37 -15.71 13.89
CA GLN A 155 -3.59 -16.37 14.94
C GLN A 155 -3.10 -15.39 16.02
N ALA A 156 -2.77 -14.15 15.63
CA ALA A 156 -2.35 -13.11 16.56
C ALA A 156 -3.53 -12.61 17.43
N LYS A 157 -4.78 -12.84 17.00
CA LYS A 157 -6.02 -12.38 17.63
C LYS A 157 -6.02 -10.85 17.80
N PRO A 158 -6.38 -10.09 16.75
CA PRO A 158 -6.42 -8.63 16.81
C PRO A 158 -7.37 -8.14 17.91
N LYS A 159 -6.93 -7.13 18.67
CA LYS A 159 -7.77 -6.49 19.69
C LYS A 159 -8.90 -5.69 19.02
N PRO A 160 -10.05 -5.49 19.70
CA PRO A 160 -11.17 -4.72 19.13
C PRO A 160 -10.83 -3.29 18.69
N ALA A 161 -9.78 -2.69 19.26
CA ALA A 161 -9.31 -1.36 18.91
C ALA A 161 -8.40 -1.32 17.66
N ALA A 162 -7.96 -2.47 17.15
CA ALA A 162 -7.12 -2.53 15.95
C ALA A 162 -7.93 -2.10 14.72
N ARG A 163 -7.42 -1.11 13.99
CA ARG A 163 -8.06 -0.54 12.80
C ARG A 163 -7.18 -0.61 11.57
N PHE A 164 -5.88 -0.52 11.77
CA PHE A 164 -4.91 -0.44 10.69
C PHE A 164 -3.71 -1.35 10.94
N VAL A 165 -2.95 -1.57 9.88
CA VAL A 165 -1.68 -2.28 9.89
C VAL A 165 -0.58 -1.35 9.43
N VAL A 166 0.51 -1.29 10.20
CA VAL A 166 1.76 -0.65 9.82
C VAL A 166 2.76 -1.73 9.40
N TYR A 167 3.36 -1.57 8.23
CA TYR A 167 4.40 -2.43 7.67
C TYR A 167 5.75 -1.74 7.86
N HIS A 168 6.58 -2.32 8.73
CA HIS A 168 7.95 -1.86 8.95
C HIS A 168 8.90 -2.60 8.01
N CYS A 169 9.78 -1.84 7.36
CA CYS A 169 10.61 -2.31 6.25
C CYS A 169 12.10 -2.08 6.53
N TYR A 170 12.96 -2.91 5.93
CA TYR A 170 14.41 -2.77 6.08
C TYR A 170 15.04 -1.64 5.25
N ASP A 171 14.32 -1.10 4.28
CA ASP A 171 14.80 -0.01 3.45
C ASP A 171 14.58 1.36 4.07
N SER A 172 15.45 2.26 3.67
CA SER A 172 15.29 3.70 3.84
C SER A 172 15.25 4.33 2.46
N MET A 173 14.44 5.36 2.29
CA MET A 173 14.42 6.18 1.09
C MET A 173 14.94 7.58 1.44
N GLY A 174 14.84 8.53 0.50
CA GLY A 174 15.37 9.88 0.72
C GLY A 174 14.78 10.56 1.97
N GLY A 175 15.31 11.74 2.29
CA GLY A 175 14.75 12.69 3.27
C GLY A 175 15.24 14.10 2.96
N GLY A 176 15.55 14.36 1.68
CA GLY A 176 16.21 15.58 1.22
C GLY A 176 17.52 15.85 1.97
N PHE A 177 17.62 17.04 2.55
CA PHE A 177 18.78 17.47 3.35
C PHE A 177 18.88 16.78 4.72
N SER A 178 17.82 16.12 5.17
CA SER A 178 17.74 15.45 6.48
C SER A 178 18.42 14.07 6.51
N GLY A 179 18.82 13.55 5.34
CA GLY A 179 19.41 12.22 5.20
C GLY A 179 18.36 11.14 4.90
N PRO A 180 18.74 9.85 4.93
CA PRO A 180 17.81 8.75 4.64
C PRO A 180 16.72 8.62 5.71
N GLU A 181 15.47 8.45 5.28
CA GLU A 181 14.32 8.20 6.15
C GLU A 181 13.88 6.74 6.02
N ALA A 182 13.52 6.10 7.15
CA ALA A 182 13.04 4.73 7.15
C ALA A 182 11.72 4.61 6.35
N TYR A 183 11.66 3.65 5.43
CA TYR A 183 10.42 3.38 4.71
C TYR A 183 9.45 2.61 5.60
N TYR A 184 8.22 3.09 5.65
CA TYR A 184 7.11 2.37 6.25
C TYR A 184 5.87 2.59 5.38
N GLU A 185 4.95 1.66 5.49
CA GLU A 185 3.69 1.73 4.76
C GLU A 185 2.54 1.32 5.67
N THR A 186 1.31 1.67 5.31
CA THR A 186 0.15 1.25 6.08
C THR A 186 -0.99 0.77 5.19
N SER A 187 -1.90 -0.01 5.78
CA SER A 187 -3.18 -0.33 5.16
C SER A 187 -4.29 -0.40 6.21
N ASP A 188 -5.53 -0.34 5.74
CA ASP A 188 -6.67 -0.75 6.55
C ASP A 188 -6.52 -2.23 6.97
N LEU A 189 -6.94 -2.57 8.19
CA LEU A 189 -6.93 -3.95 8.66
C LEU A 189 -7.81 -4.84 7.76
N ILE A 190 -8.85 -4.28 7.15
CA ILE A 190 -9.70 -5.06 6.25
C ILE A 190 -8.99 -5.40 4.94
N ASP A 191 -8.14 -4.51 4.43
CA ASP A 191 -7.31 -4.80 3.26
C ASP A 191 -6.17 -5.76 3.61
N ALA A 192 -5.60 -5.66 4.82
CA ALA A 192 -4.59 -6.60 5.31
C ALA A 192 -5.14 -8.04 5.46
N THR A 193 -6.43 -8.17 5.82
CA THR A 193 -7.12 -9.47 5.99
C THR A 193 -7.80 -9.95 4.71
N HIS A 194 -7.70 -9.19 3.61
CA HIS A 194 -8.34 -9.55 2.34
C HIS A 194 -7.81 -10.89 1.78
N PRO A 195 -8.65 -11.73 1.14
CA PRO A 195 -8.25 -13.04 0.66
C PRO A 195 -7.09 -13.07 -0.35
N GLN A 196 -6.88 -11.96 -1.07
CA GLN A 196 -5.76 -11.79 -2.00
C GLN A 196 -4.57 -11.02 -1.41
N THR A 197 -4.61 -10.67 -0.12
CA THR A 197 -3.46 -10.06 0.54
C THR A 197 -2.49 -11.13 1.03
N ILE A 198 -1.29 -11.12 0.44
CA ILE A 198 -0.26 -12.12 0.70
C ILE A 198 1.08 -11.47 1.08
N LEU A 199 1.82 -12.17 1.92
CA LEU A 199 3.26 -12.00 2.14
C LEU A 199 3.97 -12.80 1.05
N ALA A 200 4.31 -12.15 -0.05
CA ALA A 200 4.92 -12.79 -1.21
C ALA A 200 6.41 -13.04 -0.98
N TYR A 201 6.83 -14.27 -1.24
CA TYR A 201 8.24 -14.72 -1.27
C TYR A 201 8.62 -15.35 -2.62
N GLY A 202 7.69 -15.38 -3.59
CA GLY A 202 7.90 -15.86 -4.94
C GLY A 202 7.32 -14.92 -5.99
N LEU A 203 8.00 -14.85 -7.14
CA LEU A 203 7.64 -14.03 -8.29
C LEU A 203 7.90 -14.82 -9.57
N ASN A 204 6.89 -14.95 -10.43
CA ASN A 204 6.97 -15.62 -11.74
C ASN A 204 7.62 -17.01 -11.67
N ASN A 205 7.14 -17.84 -10.73
CA ASN A 205 7.63 -19.21 -10.47
C ASN A 205 9.09 -19.31 -9.98
N ALA A 206 9.71 -18.18 -9.60
CA ALA A 206 11.04 -18.12 -9.00
C ALA A 206 11.01 -17.49 -7.60
N THR A 207 12.10 -17.62 -6.86
CA THR A 207 12.31 -16.88 -5.61
C THR A 207 12.19 -15.38 -5.86
N LEU A 208 11.56 -14.66 -4.94
CA LEU A 208 11.44 -13.20 -5.00
C LEU A 208 12.83 -12.54 -5.11
N PRO A 209 13.12 -11.78 -6.17
CA PRO A 209 14.38 -11.04 -6.28
C PRO A 209 14.48 -9.91 -5.26
N VAL A 210 15.70 -9.57 -4.82
CA VAL A 210 15.96 -8.43 -3.92
C VAL A 210 15.40 -7.13 -4.50
N SER A 211 15.58 -6.87 -5.79
CA SER A 211 15.02 -5.68 -6.46
C SER A 211 13.50 -5.57 -6.37
N ASN A 212 12.79 -6.69 -6.20
CA ASN A 212 11.34 -6.73 -6.08
C ASN A 212 10.85 -6.92 -4.63
N GLY A 213 11.75 -6.92 -3.64
CA GLY A 213 11.39 -6.87 -2.21
C GLY A 213 11.67 -8.14 -1.41
N ALA A 214 12.65 -8.96 -1.79
CA ALA A 214 13.05 -10.12 -0.99
C ALA A 214 13.39 -9.73 0.48
N PRO A 215 13.26 -10.64 1.46
CA PRO A 215 12.71 -11.99 1.32
C PRO A 215 11.17 -12.01 1.30
N ILE A 216 10.53 -10.93 1.78
CA ILE A 216 9.07 -10.79 1.86
C ILE A 216 8.67 -9.38 1.41
N ARG A 217 7.69 -9.32 0.52
CA ARG A 217 6.91 -8.12 0.24
C ARG A 217 5.43 -8.35 0.54
N VAL A 218 4.71 -7.30 0.93
CA VAL A 218 3.24 -7.38 0.96
C VAL A 218 2.69 -7.15 -0.44
N ARG A 219 1.61 -7.85 -0.75
CA ARG A 219 0.82 -7.68 -1.96
C ARG A 219 -0.61 -7.39 -1.56
N ILE A 220 -1.08 -6.19 -1.87
CA ILE A 220 -2.47 -5.75 -1.67
C ILE A 220 -3.04 -5.46 -3.05
N GLU A 221 -3.68 -6.45 -3.66
CA GLU A 221 -3.98 -6.44 -5.10
C GLU A 221 -5.09 -5.45 -5.51
N ARG A 222 -5.73 -4.80 -4.52
CA ARG A 222 -6.73 -3.74 -4.68
C ARG A 222 -6.16 -2.34 -4.46
N ALA A 223 -4.84 -2.22 -4.37
CA ALA A 223 -4.15 -0.96 -4.13
C ALA A 223 -3.05 -0.71 -5.16
N LEU A 224 -2.74 0.56 -5.37
CA LEU A 224 -1.63 1.04 -6.17
C LEU A 224 -0.30 0.53 -5.63
N GLY A 225 0.69 0.51 -6.52
CA GLY A 225 1.97 -0.14 -6.28
C GLY A 225 2.76 0.37 -5.07
N TYR A 226 2.60 1.64 -4.69
CA TYR A 226 3.31 2.20 -3.53
C TYR A 226 2.78 1.64 -2.20
N LYS A 227 1.50 1.24 -2.13
CA LYS A 227 0.92 0.56 -0.95
C LYS A 227 1.41 -0.88 -0.75
N GLN A 228 2.23 -1.40 -1.67
CA GLN A 228 2.65 -2.81 -1.70
C GLN A 228 4.12 -2.93 -1.24
N ALA A 229 4.32 -2.61 0.04
CA ALA A 229 5.62 -2.51 0.71
C ALA A 229 6.55 -3.71 0.48
N LYS A 230 7.84 -3.41 0.39
CA LYS A 230 8.92 -4.36 0.16
C LYS A 230 9.77 -4.51 1.41
N TYR A 231 10.56 -5.59 1.49
CA TYR A 231 11.53 -5.78 2.59
C TYR A 231 10.86 -5.77 3.97
N VAL A 232 9.61 -6.23 4.05
CA VAL A 232 8.79 -6.14 5.27
C VAL A 232 9.36 -7.08 6.32
N HIS A 233 9.56 -6.60 7.54
CA HIS A 233 10.00 -7.42 8.68
C HIS A 233 8.99 -7.47 9.81
N THR A 234 8.15 -6.45 9.96
CA THR A 234 7.13 -6.42 11.02
C THR A 234 5.81 -5.88 10.48
N VAL A 235 4.73 -6.50 10.93
CA VAL A 235 3.36 -5.97 10.87
C VAL A 235 2.94 -5.57 12.29
N GLU A 236 2.61 -4.30 12.49
CA GLU A 236 2.10 -3.77 13.75
C GLU A 236 0.64 -3.32 13.60
N LEU A 237 -0.26 -3.88 14.43
CA LEU A 237 -1.66 -3.49 14.43
C LEU A 237 -1.87 -2.27 15.33
N VAL A 238 -2.56 -1.26 14.81
CA VAL A 238 -2.71 0.05 15.47
C VAL A 238 -4.13 0.61 15.30
N ASP A 239 -4.48 1.57 16.14
CA ASP A 239 -5.77 2.29 16.07
C ASP A 239 -5.69 3.57 15.22
N SER A 240 -4.48 4.09 15.02
CA SER A 240 -4.18 5.33 14.31
C SER A 240 -2.71 5.37 13.85
N PHE A 241 -2.41 6.23 12.88
CA PHE A 241 -1.06 6.42 12.34
C PHE A 241 -0.29 7.58 12.98
N ALA A 242 -0.90 8.35 13.88
CA ALA A 242 -0.37 9.61 14.40
C ALA A 242 1.02 9.51 15.06
N LYS A 243 1.43 8.31 15.46
CA LYS A 243 2.74 8.04 16.10
C LYS A 243 3.84 7.57 15.13
N PHE A 244 3.55 7.44 13.83
CA PHE A 244 4.49 6.92 12.82
C PHE A 244 4.79 7.98 11.77
N GLY A 245 6.08 8.15 11.43
CA GLY A 245 6.51 9.10 10.41
C GLY A 245 5.93 10.50 10.65
N GLY A 246 5.39 11.11 9.58
CA GLY A 246 4.65 12.37 9.61
C GLY A 246 3.21 12.24 10.11
N GLY A 247 2.73 11.02 10.41
CA GLY A 247 1.39 10.75 10.90
C GLY A 247 0.34 10.63 9.79
N HIS A 248 0.73 10.64 8.52
CA HIS A 248 -0.18 10.64 7.37
C HIS A 248 -0.44 9.24 6.78
N GLY A 249 0.16 8.20 7.35
CA GLY A 249 -0.19 6.81 7.05
C GLY A 249 0.73 6.11 6.03
N GLY A 250 1.97 6.54 5.92
CA GLY A 250 3.00 5.88 5.10
C GLY A 250 4.04 6.90 4.63
N TYR A 251 5.21 6.42 4.19
CA TYR A 251 6.27 7.29 3.70
C TYR A 251 5.79 8.17 2.54
N TRP A 252 5.04 7.62 1.58
CA TRP A 252 4.59 8.40 0.42
C TRP A 252 3.50 9.39 0.77
N GLU A 253 2.62 9.03 1.71
CA GLU A 253 1.58 9.89 2.26
C GLU A 253 2.16 11.07 3.02
N ASP A 254 3.23 10.84 3.78
CA ASP A 254 4.00 11.91 4.43
C ASP A 254 4.59 12.89 3.38
N HIS A 255 4.74 12.43 2.14
CA HIS A 255 5.19 13.19 0.97
C HIS A 255 4.06 13.59 0.01
N GLY A 256 2.79 13.56 0.46
CA GLY A 256 1.64 14.10 -0.27
C GLY A 256 0.88 13.12 -1.16
N TYR A 257 1.11 11.82 -1.04
CA TYR A 257 0.32 10.81 -1.75
C TYR A 257 -0.99 10.51 -0.99
N ASP A 258 -1.97 9.97 -1.70
CA ASP A 258 -3.24 9.57 -1.10
C ASP A 258 -3.09 8.34 -0.22
N TRP A 259 -3.66 8.34 0.98
CA TRP A 259 -3.51 7.22 1.91
C TRP A 259 -4.13 5.90 1.44
N TYR A 260 -5.38 5.94 0.95
CA TYR A 260 -6.08 4.69 0.61
C TYR A 260 -5.48 4.01 -0.62
N GLY A 261 -5.12 4.79 -1.65
CA GLY A 261 -4.46 4.29 -2.86
C GLY A 261 -5.20 3.13 -3.56
N GLY A 262 -6.51 2.99 -3.36
CA GLY A 262 -7.28 1.84 -3.87
C GLY A 262 -7.71 1.97 -5.34
N ILE A 263 -7.78 0.83 -6.04
CA ILE A 263 -8.17 0.71 -7.45
C ILE A 263 -9.38 -0.21 -7.67
#